data_AF-A0A520MQJ3-F1
#
_entry.id   AF-A0A520MQJ3-F1
#
_cell.length_a   1.000
_cell.length_b   1.000
_cell.length_c   1.000
_cell.angle_alpha   90.00
_cell.angle_beta   90.00
_cell.angle_gamma   90.00
#
_symmetry.space_group_name_H-M   'P 1'
#
loop_
_entity.id
_entity.type
_entity.pdbx_description
1 polymer ?
#
loop_
_entity_poly.entity_id
_entity_poly.type
_entity_poly.pdbx_seq_one_letter_code
_entity_poly.pdbx_strand_id
1 'polypeptide(L)'
;MTKIFTYFLFSICFLASSEENSVDVQYEDKDFVYLDNAYANLLRDIHRELILQNEDCVFLETCEDTRTKNLGKVLFQMRANQIYQATYKKQPIYPRKAQETNMEGYVILAYDIEIDGSTSNHDVIVGKCIKGRVYPFEDCTIFNSAALRAAKTNRYDSHTTERIRDVPHKYSFELEGY
;
A
#
# COMPACT_ATOMS: atom_id res chain seq x y z
N MET A 1 56.79 -32.12 -45.88
CA MET A 1 55.54 -32.06 -46.65
C MET A 1 54.86 -33.41 -46.58
N THR A 2 53.76 -33.50 -45.84
CA THR A 2 52.65 -34.49 -45.87
C THR A 2 52.05 -34.53 -44.48
N LYS A 3 50.73 -34.34 -44.38
CA LYS A 3 49.76 -35.09 -43.56
C LYS A 3 48.42 -34.35 -43.62
N ILE A 4 47.51 -34.84 -44.45
CA ILE A 4 46.30 -35.62 -44.08
C ILE A 4 45.22 -34.70 -43.50
N PHE A 5 44.22 -34.43 -44.37
CA PHE A 5 42.92 -33.88 -44.01
C PHE A 5 42.13 -34.95 -43.25
N THR A 6 41.72 -34.65 -42.03
CA THR A 6 40.72 -35.42 -41.29
C THR A 6 39.62 -34.46 -40.85
N TYR A 7 38.43 -34.70 -41.39
CA TYR A 7 37.17 -34.11 -40.94
C TYR A 7 36.85 -34.62 -39.53
N PHE A 8 36.48 -33.73 -38.62
CA PHE A 8 35.76 -34.10 -37.41
C PHE A 8 34.63 -33.12 -37.13
N LEU A 9 33.53 -33.70 -36.68
CA LEU A 9 32.18 -33.17 -36.57
C LEU A 9 32.01 -32.10 -35.48
N PHE A 10 31.11 -31.16 -35.79
CA PHE A 10 30.03 -30.62 -34.94
C PHE A 10 30.14 -30.90 -33.43
N SER A 11 30.44 -29.86 -32.66
CA SER A 11 29.83 -29.56 -31.35
C SER A 11 30.30 -28.17 -30.93
N ILE A 12 29.61 -27.12 -31.38
CA ILE A 12 29.77 -25.80 -30.78
C ILE A 12 28.95 -25.83 -29.49
N CYS A 13 29.66 -26.03 -28.39
CA CYS A 13 29.14 -25.88 -27.05
C CYS A 13 28.53 -24.47 -26.89
N PHE A 14 27.33 -24.44 -26.33
CA PHE A 14 26.88 -23.30 -25.54
C PHE A 14 27.97 -22.93 -24.54
N LEU A 15 28.28 -21.65 -24.44
CA LEU A 15 28.51 -20.93 -23.19
C LEU A 15 28.50 -19.44 -23.54
N ALA A 16 27.32 -18.83 -23.40
CA ALA A 16 27.22 -17.39 -23.28
C ALA A 16 27.86 -17.01 -21.94
N SER A 17 29.05 -16.45 -21.98
CA SER A 17 29.66 -15.81 -20.81
C SER A 17 29.23 -14.35 -20.80
N SER A 18 28.10 -14.09 -20.16
CA SER A 18 27.76 -12.75 -19.67
C SER A 18 28.50 -12.56 -18.35
N GLU A 19 29.67 -11.91 -18.38
CA GLU A 19 30.28 -11.36 -17.16
C GLU A 19 29.46 -10.13 -16.74
N GLU A 20 28.45 -10.36 -15.89
CA GLU A 20 27.83 -9.28 -15.13
C GLU A 20 28.62 -9.13 -13.83
N ASN A 21 29.55 -8.17 -13.81
CA ASN A 21 30.16 -7.71 -12.56
C ASN A 21 29.08 -6.94 -11.78
N SER A 22 28.22 -7.65 -11.05
CA SER A 22 27.33 -7.04 -10.06
C SER A 22 28.13 -6.78 -8.78
N VAL A 23 28.59 -5.55 -8.61
CA VAL A 23 29.01 -5.06 -7.29
C VAL A 23 27.75 -4.94 -6.44
N ASP A 24 27.77 -5.67 -5.33
CA ASP A 24 26.70 -5.78 -4.35
C ASP A 24 26.46 -4.42 -3.66
N VAL A 25 25.23 -3.92 -3.72
CA VAL A 25 24.76 -2.80 -2.90
C VAL A 25 23.51 -3.25 -2.19
N GLN A 26 23.70 -3.68 -0.95
CA GLN A 26 22.63 -4.03 -0.02
C GLN A 26 22.00 -2.76 0.55
N TYR A 27 20.71 -2.55 0.33
CA TYR A 27 19.88 -1.73 1.20
C TYR A 27 18.53 -2.43 1.48
N GLU A 28 18.23 -2.60 2.76
CA GLU A 28 16.97 -3.10 3.30
C GLU A 28 15.82 -2.16 2.96
N ASP A 29 14.99 -2.56 1.99
CA ASP A 29 13.63 -2.06 1.80
C ASP A 29 12.77 -3.26 1.38
N LYS A 30 12.41 -4.09 2.35
CA LYS A 30 11.62 -5.29 2.09
C LYS A 30 10.19 -4.89 1.74
N ASP A 31 9.91 -4.94 0.43
CA ASP A 31 8.81 -5.71 -0.19
C ASP A 31 8.04 -4.93 -1.27
N PHE A 32 8.70 -4.50 -2.34
CA PHE A 32 8.03 -4.40 -3.64
C PHE A 32 8.93 -4.91 -4.77
N VAL A 33 8.48 -5.98 -5.43
CA VAL A 33 9.02 -6.47 -6.69
C VAL A 33 8.88 -5.34 -7.71
N TYR A 34 9.95 -5.00 -8.41
CA TYR A 34 9.88 -4.12 -9.58
C TYR A 34 9.02 -4.83 -10.64
N LEU A 35 7.72 -4.51 -10.67
CA LEU A 35 6.81 -5.04 -11.68
C LEU A 35 6.96 -4.20 -12.93
N ASP A 36 7.30 -4.82 -14.05
CA ASP A 36 7.26 -4.13 -15.34
C ASP A 36 5.81 -3.72 -15.70
N ASN A 37 5.70 -2.81 -16.66
CA ASN A 37 4.40 -2.27 -17.07
C ASN A 37 3.44 -3.34 -17.61
N ALA A 38 3.95 -4.40 -18.23
CA ALA A 38 3.10 -5.47 -18.76
C ALA A 38 2.50 -6.31 -17.62
N TYR A 39 3.30 -6.63 -16.61
CA TYR A 39 2.84 -7.36 -15.44
C TYR A 39 1.88 -6.52 -14.58
N ALA A 40 2.16 -5.23 -14.39
CA ALA A 40 1.24 -4.33 -13.70
C ALA A 40 -0.13 -4.23 -14.41
N ASN A 41 -0.15 -4.21 -15.75
CA ASN A 41 -1.39 -4.21 -16.52
C ASN A 41 -2.16 -5.53 -16.38
N LEU A 42 -1.46 -6.68 -16.41
CA LEU A 42 -2.09 -7.98 -16.16
C LEU A 42 -2.74 -8.03 -14.78
N LEU A 43 -2.05 -7.57 -13.74
CA LEU A 43 -2.62 -7.52 -12.39
C LEU A 43 -3.85 -6.60 -12.32
N ARG A 44 -3.85 -5.48 -13.06
CA ARG A 44 -5.02 -4.59 -13.15
C ARG A 44 -6.22 -5.26 -13.79
N ASP A 45 -6.02 -6.02 -14.87
CA ASP A 45 -7.10 -6.75 -15.53
C ASP A 45 -7.69 -7.81 -14.59
N ILE A 46 -6.82 -8.56 -13.90
CA ILE A 46 -7.24 -9.54 -12.88
C ILE A 46 -8.01 -8.84 -11.74
N HIS A 47 -7.52 -7.70 -11.25
CA HIS A 47 -8.17 -6.98 -10.16
C HIS A 47 -9.54 -6.44 -10.55
N ARG A 48 -9.69 -5.94 -11.79
CA ARG A 48 -10.98 -5.52 -12.33
C ARG A 48 -11.99 -6.67 -12.27
N GLU A 49 -11.62 -7.86 -12.74
CA GLU A 49 -12.49 -9.04 -12.69
C GLU A 49 -12.85 -9.44 -11.26
N LEU A 50 -11.89 -9.36 -10.33
CA LEU A 50 -12.11 -9.69 -8.93
C LEU A 50 -13.04 -8.71 -8.21
N ILE A 51 -12.97 -7.41 -8.53
CA ILE A 51 -13.90 -6.40 -7.98
C ILE A 51 -15.33 -6.67 -8.45
N LEU A 52 -15.53 -7.08 -9.71
CA LEU A 52 -16.87 -7.42 -10.21
C LEU A 52 -17.51 -8.60 -9.46
N GLN A 53 -16.68 -9.48 -8.89
CA GLN A 53 -17.13 -10.62 -8.09
C GLN A 53 -17.28 -10.29 -6.60
N ASN A 54 -16.63 -9.23 -6.12
CA ASN A 54 -16.58 -8.82 -4.73
C ASN A 54 -16.80 -7.30 -4.65
N GLU A 55 -18.07 -6.87 -4.73
CA GLU A 55 -18.43 -5.44 -4.78
C GLU A 55 -18.02 -4.67 -3.52
N ASP A 56 -17.88 -5.35 -2.38
CA ASP A 56 -17.33 -4.80 -1.13
C ASP A 56 -15.83 -4.45 -1.24
N CYS A 57 -15.14 -4.99 -2.25
CA CYS A 57 -13.72 -4.76 -2.51
C CYS A 57 -13.43 -3.55 -3.39
N VAL A 58 -14.43 -2.72 -3.70
CA VAL A 58 -14.21 -1.39 -4.29
C VAL A 58 -13.29 -0.54 -3.40
N PHE A 59 -13.38 -0.70 -2.07
CA PHE A 59 -12.45 -0.14 -1.11
C PHE A 59 -11.67 -1.25 -0.40
N LEU A 60 -10.34 -1.10 -0.28
CA LEU A 60 -9.48 -2.12 0.33
C LEU A 60 -9.84 -2.40 1.78
N GLU A 61 -10.36 -1.38 2.45
CA GLU A 61 -10.71 -1.40 3.85
C GLU A 61 -11.98 -2.22 4.11
N THR A 62 -12.94 -2.19 3.19
CA THR A 62 -14.22 -2.90 3.28
C THR A 62 -14.17 -4.30 2.67
N CYS A 63 -13.14 -4.59 1.86
CA CYS A 63 -12.95 -5.88 1.22
C CYS A 63 -12.76 -7.02 2.23
N GLU A 64 -13.69 -7.99 2.22
CA GLU A 64 -13.63 -9.25 2.98
C GLU A 64 -12.74 -10.29 2.26
N ASP A 65 -12.78 -10.36 0.92
CA ASP A 65 -11.97 -11.32 0.16
C ASP A 65 -10.48 -10.97 0.24
N THR A 66 -9.71 -11.87 0.87
CA THR A 66 -8.30 -11.64 1.16
C THR A 66 -7.45 -11.55 -0.11
N ARG A 67 -7.79 -12.31 -1.16
CA ARG A 67 -7.02 -12.31 -2.41
C ARG A 67 -7.19 -10.98 -3.15
N THR A 68 -8.43 -10.54 -3.31
CA THR A 68 -8.79 -9.28 -3.95
C THR A 68 -8.23 -8.10 -3.17
N LYS A 69 -8.31 -8.14 -1.84
CA LYS A 69 -7.70 -7.14 -0.95
C LYS A 69 -6.19 -7.02 -1.13
N ASN A 70 -5.48 -8.15 -1.16
CA ASN A 70 -4.02 -8.14 -1.28
C ASN A 70 -3.57 -7.69 -2.67
N LEU A 71 -4.25 -8.14 -3.72
CA LEU A 71 -3.99 -7.66 -5.07
C LEU A 71 -4.26 -6.15 -5.20
N GLY A 72 -5.38 -5.71 -4.64
CA GLY A 72 -5.74 -4.31 -4.58
C GLY A 72 -4.74 -3.47 -3.79
N LYS A 73 -4.17 -3.98 -2.68
CA LYS A 73 -3.10 -3.28 -1.93
C LYS A 73 -1.86 -3.05 -2.80
N VAL A 74 -1.41 -4.06 -3.53
CA VAL A 74 -0.25 -3.96 -4.41
C VAL A 74 -0.51 -2.90 -5.49
N LEU A 75 -1.65 -3.00 -6.18
CA LEU A 75 -2.01 -2.09 -7.26
C LEU A 75 -2.28 -0.66 -6.77
N PHE A 76 -2.97 -0.51 -5.64
CA PHE A 76 -3.26 0.79 -5.03
C PHE A 76 -1.98 1.45 -4.57
N GLN A 77 -1.08 0.73 -3.88
CA GLN A 77 0.17 1.29 -3.42
C GLN A 77 1.07 1.70 -4.59
N MET A 78 1.16 0.88 -5.64
CA MET A 78 1.90 1.24 -6.84
C MET A 78 1.32 2.46 -7.56
N ARG A 79 0.00 2.50 -7.77
CA ARG A 79 -0.67 3.63 -8.44
C ARG A 79 -0.62 4.89 -7.59
N ALA A 80 -0.86 4.79 -6.29
CA ALA A 80 -0.79 5.90 -5.36
C ALA A 80 0.61 6.49 -5.37
N ASN A 81 1.66 5.68 -5.20
CA ASN A 81 3.05 6.16 -5.19
C ASN A 81 3.48 6.79 -6.53
N GLN A 82 2.85 6.46 -7.66
CA GLN A 82 3.07 7.15 -8.94
C GLN A 82 2.38 8.52 -9.02
N ILE A 83 1.29 8.73 -8.29
CA ILE A 83 0.45 9.94 -8.35
C ILE A 83 0.78 10.90 -7.20
N TYR A 84 0.97 10.37 -5.98
CA TYR A 84 1.30 11.11 -4.78
C TYR A 84 2.06 10.24 -3.77
N GLN A 85 3.01 10.85 -3.06
CA GLN A 85 3.79 10.19 -2.02
C GLN A 85 3.68 10.98 -0.72
N ALA A 86 3.46 10.30 0.41
CA ALA A 86 3.40 10.98 1.70
C ALA A 86 4.80 11.46 2.12
N THR A 87 4.94 12.77 2.32
CA THR A 87 6.16 13.37 2.89
C THR A 87 6.10 13.44 4.40
N TYR A 88 4.89 13.55 4.97
CA TYR A 88 4.68 13.53 6.41
C TYR A 88 3.32 12.92 6.77
N LYS A 89 3.34 12.00 7.73
CA LYS A 89 2.14 11.45 8.37
C LYS A 89 2.21 11.65 9.86
N LYS A 90 1.24 12.38 10.41
CA LYS A 90 1.16 12.59 11.86
C LYS A 90 0.58 11.35 12.51
N GLN A 91 1.26 10.83 13.53
CA GLN A 91 0.67 9.84 14.43
C GLN A 91 -0.42 10.51 15.29
N PRO A 92 -1.64 9.95 15.35
CA PRO A 92 -2.73 10.52 16.11
C PRO A 92 -2.44 10.38 17.61
N ILE A 93 -2.84 11.39 18.38
CA ILE A 93 -2.71 11.35 19.84
C ILE A 93 -3.82 10.45 20.39
N TYR A 94 -3.43 9.44 21.18
CA TYR A 94 -4.38 8.53 21.80
C TYR A 94 -5.38 9.27 22.70
N PRO A 95 -6.71 9.11 22.51
CA PRO A 95 -7.68 9.75 23.39
C PRO A 95 -7.58 9.23 24.82
N ARG A 96 -7.37 10.13 25.79
CA ARG A 96 -7.26 9.79 27.22
C ARG A 96 -8.43 8.95 27.72
N LYS A 97 -9.66 9.27 27.33
CA LYS A 97 -10.87 8.49 27.69
C LYS A 97 -10.81 7.05 27.18
N ALA A 98 -10.32 6.85 25.95
CA ALA A 98 -10.15 5.51 25.40
C ALA A 98 -9.08 4.74 26.19
N GLN A 99 -7.97 5.41 26.53
CA GLN A 99 -6.90 4.82 27.34
C GLN A 99 -7.38 4.40 28.73
N GLU A 100 -8.10 5.27 29.45
CA GLU A 100 -8.63 5.00 30.78
C GLU A 100 -9.68 3.86 30.80
N THR A 101 -10.28 3.56 29.65
CA THR A 101 -11.33 2.54 29.52
C THR A 101 -10.85 1.27 28.81
N ASN A 102 -9.54 1.15 28.56
CA ASN A 102 -8.92 0.04 27.81
C ASN A 102 -9.59 -0.19 26.44
N MET A 103 -9.94 0.89 25.75
CA MET A 103 -10.53 0.82 24.42
C MET A 103 -9.45 0.96 23.36
N GLU A 104 -9.51 0.10 22.33
CA GLU A 104 -8.70 0.13 21.11
C GLU A 104 -9.63 0.31 19.91
N GLY A 105 -9.11 0.68 18.74
CA GLY A 105 -9.97 0.97 17.60
C GLY A 105 -9.25 1.41 16.34
N TYR A 106 -10.03 1.73 15.32
CA TYR A 106 -9.51 2.37 14.13
C TYR A 106 -10.52 3.34 13.53
N VAL A 107 -10.01 4.29 12.76
CA VAL A 107 -10.79 5.26 12.01
C VAL A 107 -10.30 5.27 10.58
N ILE A 108 -11.22 5.20 9.62
CA ILE A 108 -10.93 5.42 8.21
C ILE A 108 -11.51 6.79 7.84
N LEU A 109 -10.65 7.64 7.32
CA LEU A 109 -11.01 8.95 6.80
C LEU A 109 -10.90 8.95 5.28
N ALA A 110 -11.65 9.82 4.63
CA ALA A 110 -11.36 10.30 3.29
C ALA A 110 -10.95 11.77 3.36
N TYR A 111 -10.03 12.19 2.51
CA TYR A 111 -9.68 13.60 2.34
C TYR A 111 -9.07 13.86 0.98
N ASP A 112 -9.07 15.12 0.57
CA ASP A 112 -8.42 15.54 -0.65
C ASP A 112 -6.94 15.83 -0.39
N ILE A 113 -6.09 15.55 -1.39
CA ILE A 113 -4.72 16.05 -1.48
C ILE A 113 -4.72 17.23 -2.44
N GLU A 114 -4.41 18.41 -1.92
CA GLU A 114 -4.30 19.64 -2.69
C GLU A 114 -3.03 19.65 -3.54
N ILE A 115 -3.00 20.54 -4.53
CA ILE A 115 -1.86 20.69 -5.45
C ILE A 115 -0.56 21.04 -4.69
N ASP A 116 -0.66 21.76 -3.58
CA ASP A 116 0.48 22.12 -2.72
C ASP A 116 0.90 21.01 -1.75
N GLY A 117 0.26 19.84 -1.82
CA GLY A 117 0.56 18.71 -0.94
C GLY A 117 -0.11 18.74 0.42
N SER A 118 -0.88 19.80 0.73
CA SER A 118 -1.71 19.84 1.93
C SER A 118 -2.95 18.95 1.78
N THR A 119 -3.67 18.73 2.87
CA THR A 119 -4.91 17.95 2.86
C THR A 119 -6.11 18.81 3.25
N SER A 120 -7.26 18.54 2.65
CA SER A 120 -8.52 19.26 2.90
C SER A 120 -9.72 18.30 2.84
N ASN A 121 -10.93 18.80 3.09
CA ASN A 121 -12.19 18.03 2.97
C ASN A 121 -12.16 16.69 3.74
N HIS A 122 -11.72 16.73 5.00
CA HIS A 122 -11.60 15.53 5.83
C HIS A 122 -12.96 15.05 6.33
N ASP A 123 -13.33 13.83 5.92
CA ASP A 123 -14.55 13.17 6.35
C ASP A 123 -14.27 11.81 6.99
N VAL A 124 -15.03 11.46 8.02
CA VAL A 124 -14.95 10.14 8.66
C VAL A 124 -15.86 9.18 7.90
N ILE A 125 -15.27 8.12 7.34
CA ILE A 125 -16.01 7.06 6.64
C ILE A 125 -16.38 5.95 7.62
N VAL A 126 -15.44 5.53 8.46
CA VAL A 126 -15.62 4.45 9.43
C VAL A 126 -14.97 4.80 10.75
N GLY A 127 -15.67 4.55 11.85
CA GLY A 127 -15.12 4.61 13.21
C GLY A 127 -15.50 3.33 13.97
N LYS A 128 -14.49 2.56 14.39
CA LYS A 128 -14.68 1.29 15.09
C LYS A 128 -13.86 1.24 16.36
N CYS A 129 -14.38 0.57 17.38
CA CYS A 129 -13.62 0.27 18.60
C CYS A 129 -14.02 -1.04 19.26
N ILE A 130 -13.16 -1.49 20.17
CA ILE A 130 -13.35 -2.61 21.07
C ILE A 130 -12.91 -2.21 22.47
N LYS A 131 -13.49 -2.84 23.48
CA LYS A 131 -13.07 -2.66 24.88
C LYS A 131 -12.39 -3.93 25.37
N GLY A 132 -11.19 -3.79 25.93
CA GLY A 132 -10.43 -4.89 26.53
C GLY A 132 -10.16 -6.05 25.57
N ARG A 133 -10.02 -5.76 24.26
CA ARG A 133 -9.84 -6.78 23.20
C ARG A 133 -10.95 -7.84 23.12
N VAL A 134 -12.16 -7.48 23.55
CA VAL A 134 -13.34 -8.33 23.39
C VAL A 134 -13.96 -8.01 22.03
N TYR A 135 -13.77 -8.93 21.08
CA TYR A 135 -14.31 -8.85 19.72
C TYR A 135 -15.81 -9.18 19.68
N PRO A 136 -16.55 -8.70 18.66
CA PRO A 136 -16.12 -7.95 17.47
C PRO A 136 -15.94 -6.44 17.71
N PHE A 137 -15.40 -5.74 16.71
CA PHE A 137 -15.42 -4.27 16.67
C PHE A 137 -16.84 -3.74 16.56
N GLU A 138 -17.15 -2.71 17.35
CA GLU A 138 -18.42 -1.99 17.35
C GLU A 138 -18.26 -0.60 16.73
N ASP A 139 -19.36 -0.06 16.17
CA ASP A 139 -19.39 1.32 15.69
C ASP A 139 -19.25 2.31 16.85
N CYS A 140 -18.28 3.21 16.73
CA CYS A 140 -18.09 4.26 17.73
C CYS A 140 -17.25 5.42 17.20
N THR A 141 -17.25 6.52 17.95
CA THR A 141 -16.66 7.79 17.52
C THR A 141 -15.51 8.27 18.41
N ILE A 142 -15.09 7.48 19.40
CA ILE A 142 -14.14 7.90 20.44
C ILE A 142 -12.77 8.31 19.88
N PHE A 143 -12.39 7.77 18.72
CA PHE A 143 -11.12 8.04 18.04
C PHE A 143 -11.22 9.09 16.93
N ASN A 144 -12.42 9.46 16.49
CA ASN A 144 -12.64 10.28 15.29
C ASN A 144 -11.91 11.63 15.36
N SER A 145 -12.03 12.33 16.49
CA SER A 145 -11.40 13.65 16.65
C SER A 145 -9.87 13.57 16.62
N ALA A 146 -9.28 12.49 17.13
CA ALA A 146 -7.82 12.31 17.12
C ALA A 146 -7.32 12.03 15.70
N ALA A 147 -8.02 11.15 14.98
CA ALA A 147 -7.73 10.84 13.58
C ALA A 147 -7.85 12.11 12.70
N LEU A 148 -8.94 12.87 12.81
CA LEU A 148 -9.15 14.10 12.04
C LEU A 148 -8.05 15.15 12.28
N ARG A 149 -7.61 15.31 13.54
CA ARG A 149 -6.52 16.24 13.87
C ARG A 149 -5.19 15.81 13.25
N ALA A 150 -4.90 14.52 13.23
CA ALA A 150 -3.71 13.99 12.56
C ALA A 150 -3.78 14.20 11.04
N ALA A 151 -4.92 13.86 10.43
CA ALA A 151 -5.11 13.94 8.98
C ALA A 151 -4.86 15.34 8.42
N LYS A 152 -5.37 16.38 9.10
CA LYS A 152 -5.16 17.80 8.73
C LYS A 152 -3.69 18.22 8.65
N THR A 153 -2.81 17.48 9.31
CA THR A 153 -1.37 17.77 9.34
C THR A 153 -0.56 16.94 8.37
N ASN A 154 -1.16 15.92 7.74
CA ASN A 154 -0.47 15.10 6.75
C ASN A 154 -0.02 15.97 5.56
N ARG A 155 1.09 15.59 4.94
CA ARG A 155 1.65 16.23 3.75
C ARG A 155 2.08 15.20 2.72
N TYR A 156 1.95 15.58 1.47
CA TYR A 156 2.21 14.76 0.30
C TYR A 156 2.98 15.54 -0.75
N ASP A 157 3.81 14.87 -1.51
CA ASP A 157 4.21 15.33 -2.83
C ASP A 157 3.21 14.78 -3.84
N SER A 158 2.73 15.61 -4.77
CA SER A 158 1.88 15.18 -5.88
C SER A 158 2.62 15.34 -7.19
N HIS A 159 2.57 14.32 -8.04
CA HIS A 159 3.10 14.35 -9.41
C HIS A 159 2.05 14.85 -10.42
N THR A 160 0.92 15.38 -9.95
CA THR A 160 -0.20 15.82 -10.79
C THR A 160 -0.45 17.31 -10.64
N THR A 161 -1.05 17.92 -11.67
CA THR A 161 -1.45 19.33 -11.67
C THR A 161 -2.87 19.56 -11.13
N GLU A 162 -3.52 18.49 -10.66
CA GLU A 162 -4.91 18.51 -10.20
C GLU A 162 -5.01 18.03 -8.77
N ARG A 163 -6.06 18.47 -8.07
CA ARG A 163 -6.41 17.95 -6.75
C ARG A 163 -6.81 16.48 -6.86
N ILE A 164 -6.27 15.66 -5.97
CA ILE A 164 -6.65 14.25 -5.86
C ILE A 164 -7.72 14.14 -4.77
N ARG A 165 -8.89 13.61 -5.12
CA ARG A 165 -10.05 13.62 -4.23
C ARG A 165 -10.25 12.29 -3.50
N ASP A 166 -10.92 12.37 -2.36
CA ASP A 166 -11.46 11.21 -1.62
C ASP A 166 -10.41 10.13 -1.29
N VAL A 167 -9.19 10.55 -0.95
CA VAL A 167 -8.09 9.63 -0.62
C VAL A 167 -8.35 8.96 0.73
N PRO A 168 -8.49 7.62 0.79
CA PRO A 168 -8.74 6.93 2.03
C PRO A 168 -7.46 6.84 2.88
N HIS A 169 -7.62 6.96 4.20
CA HIS A 169 -6.54 6.77 5.15
C HIS A 169 -7.03 6.16 6.46
N LYS A 170 -6.40 5.07 6.88
CA LYS A 170 -6.69 4.37 8.13
C LYS A 170 -5.73 4.79 9.25
N TYR A 171 -6.28 5.21 10.38
CA TYR A 171 -5.59 5.38 11.65
C TYR A 171 -5.99 4.25 12.60
N SER A 172 -5.00 3.53 13.14
CA SER A 172 -5.21 2.51 14.18
C SER A 172 -4.80 3.06 15.56
N PHE A 173 -5.51 2.65 16.59
CA PHE A 173 -5.31 3.00 17.98
C PHE A 173 -5.22 1.72 18.79
N GLU A 174 -4.00 1.33 19.12
CA GLU A 174 -3.68 0.10 19.86
C GLU A 174 -2.96 0.48 21.16
N LEU A 175 -3.24 -0.25 22.24
CA LEU A 175 -2.54 -0.08 23.51
C LEU A 175 -1.29 -0.97 23.50
N GLU A 176 -0.13 -0.37 23.77
CA GLU A 176 1.12 -1.11 23.96
C GLU A 176 1.19 -1.69 25.38
N GLY A 177 1.71 -2.92 25.51
CA GLY A 177 2.19 -3.48 26.78
C GLY A 177 1.17 -4.26 27.63
N TYR A 178 0.72 -5.41 27.15
CA TYR A 178 0.21 -6.49 28.00
C TYR A 178 1.20 -7.65 28.03
#